data_AF-A0A392MDJ0-F1
#
_entry.id   AF-A0A392MDJ0-F1
#
_cell.length_a   1.000
_cell.length_b   1.000
_cell.length_c   1.000
_cell.angle_alpha   90.00
_cell.angle_beta   90.00
_cell.angle_gamma   90.00
#
_symmetry.space_group_name_H-M   'P 1'
#
loop_
_entity.id
_entity.type
_entity.pdbx_description
1 polymer ?
#
loop_
_entity_poly.entity_id
_entity_poly.type
_entity_poly.pdbx_seq_one_letter_code
_entity_poly.pdbx_strand_id
1 'polypeptide(L)'
;VAADVAEKFVFPCLTSLHLNDLPELAYFYCEIFTLECPELQVLVVCACPRLQLFQRAPLESENEGNITSINRQPLFSNLQVISLLEILSVHSNHCSVLRSSLQPTEVLNFLKHVQMFFDDNEKPTLPFDILNKAPNLREMNIEWCKSLEIFHTPSLKLSEQLKTLTLSNVSELKFIWSKDSSSWLKTVCEKLYSLNVICCPDLTELFCSPSAVSSFYLKELYIENCHGLEYLFPSSVAKVLMHLEKITVKESQSIKNIIEMEQDVTTSLGVKFERLYSITLDSLSSLEYFYSGNDTLQLPSLTLVNIQQCPKMAVFSRGGIDAKSLRGIHNSVEKSDELIFHNDLNVSVKMAFLLQVYS
;
A
#
# COMPACT_ATOMS: atom_id res chain seq x y z
N VAL A 1 -7.99 -38.16 38.28
CA VAL A 1 -8.76 -37.42 37.26
C VAL A 1 -9.14 -36.08 37.87
N ALA A 2 -8.25 -35.09 37.76
CA ALA A 2 -8.64 -33.71 38.00
C ALA A 2 -9.30 -33.24 36.70
N ALA A 3 -10.53 -32.75 36.78
CA ALA A 3 -11.14 -32.10 35.64
C ALA A 3 -10.33 -30.83 35.35
N ASP A 4 -9.71 -30.75 34.17
CA ASP A 4 -9.12 -29.52 33.67
C ASP A 4 -10.25 -28.47 33.58
N VAL A 5 -10.29 -27.54 34.53
CA VAL A 5 -11.28 -26.45 34.52
C VAL A 5 -10.73 -25.39 33.57
N ALA A 6 -11.42 -25.20 32.44
CA ALA A 6 -11.09 -24.14 31.50
C ALA A 6 -11.41 -22.77 32.11
N GLU A 7 -10.41 -21.90 32.21
CA GLU A 7 -10.61 -20.53 32.69
C GLU A 7 -11.34 -19.70 31.61
N LYS A 8 -12.27 -18.83 32.03
CA LYS A 8 -13.08 -18.05 31.08
C LYS A 8 -12.80 -16.56 31.20
N PHE A 9 -12.15 -16.00 30.19
CA PHE A 9 -11.91 -14.56 30.05
C PHE A 9 -12.95 -13.93 29.13
N VAL A 10 -13.71 -12.96 29.64
CA VAL A 10 -14.72 -12.23 28.87
C VAL A 10 -14.37 -10.75 28.88
N PHE A 11 -14.17 -10.18 27.70
CA PHE A 11 -13.97 -8.74 27.52
C PHE A 11 -15.15 -8.17 26.72
N PRO A 12 -16.26 -7.80 27.39
CA PRO A 12 -17.52 -7.50 26.71
C PRO A 12 -17.49 -6.20 25.90
N CYS A 13 -16.52 -5.31 26.17
CA CYS A 13 -16.42 -3.99 25.51
C CYS A 13 -15.12 -3.83 24.70
N LEU A 14 -14.31 -4.88 24.55
CA LEU A 14 -13.05 -4.80 23.82
C LEU A 14 -13.34 -4.76 22.31
N THR A 15 -13.15 -3.59 21.71
CA THR A 15 -13.40 -3.37 20.28
C THR A 15 -12.14 -3.49 19.42
N SER A 16 -10.97 -3.29 20.00
CA SER A 16 -9.69 -3.36 19.31
C SER A 16 -8.63 -4.08 20.14
N LEU A 17 -7.91 -4.98 19.49
CA LEU A 17 -6.75 -5.69 20.05
C LEU A 17 -5.56 -5.53 19.09
N HIS A 18 -4.51 -4.89 19.58
CA HIS A 18 -3.24 -4.72 18.85
C HIS A 18 -2.12 -5.45 19.59
N LEU A 19 -1.46 -6.38 18.92
CA LEU A 19 -0.30 -7.13 19.40
C LEU A 19 0.83 -6.95 18.39
N ASN A 20 1.76 -6.04 18.68
CA ASN A 20 2.84 -5.65 17.77
C ASN A 20 4.20 -5.89 18.42
N ASP A 21 5.14 -6.44 17.67
CA ASP A 21 6.55 -6.59 18.05
C ASP A 21 6.74 -7.32 19.38
N LEU A 22 6.02 -8.45 19.54
CA LEU A 22 6.09 -9.32 20.72
C LEU A 22 6.73 -10.67 20.35
N PRO A 23 8.06 -10.72 20.10
CA PRO A 23 8.73 -11.93 19.60
C PRO A 23 8.69 -13.10 20.58
N GLU A 24 8.62 -12.82 21.88
CA GLU A 24 8.60 -13.82 22.95
C GLU A 24 7.18 -14.22 23.38
N LEU A 25 6.15 -13.52 22.91
CA LEU A 25 4.77 -13.82 23.29
C LEU A 25 4.32 -15.13 22.62
N ALA A 26 4.25 -16.20 23.41
CA ALA A 26 3.88 -17.52 22.92
C ALA A 26 2.44 -17.94 23.26
N TYR A 27 1.85 -17.38 24.32
CA TYR A 27 0.51 -17.70 24.81
C TYR A 27 -0.05 -16.53 25.61
N PHE A 28 -1.38 -16.42 25.65
CA PHE A 28 -2.10 -15.44 26.47
C PHE A 28 -2.18 -15.86 27.94
N TYR A 29 -2.44 -17.15 28.17
CA TYR A 29 -2.57 -17.76 29.48
C TYR A 29 -1.94 -19.16 29.45
N CYS A 30 -1.31 -19.57 30.55
CA CYS A 30 -0.49 -20.79 30.60
C CYS A 30 -1.30 -22.08 30.81
N GLU A 31 -2.55 -21.97 31.25
CA GLU A 31 -3.47 -23.10 31.42
C GLU A 31 -4.56 -23.07 30.33
N ILE A 32 -5.54 -23.97 30.42
CA ILE A 32 -6.64 -24.03 29.47
C ILE A 32 -7.55 -22.83 29.66
N PHE A 33 -7.88 -22.11 28.58
CA PHE A 33 -8.76 -20.95 28.65
C PHE A 33 -9.70 -20.80 27.46
N THR A 34 -10.67 -19.92 27.63
CA THR A 34 -11.52 -19.38 26.57
C THR A 34 -11.50 -17.85 26.64
N LEU A 35 -11.40 -17.22 25.46
CA LEU A 35 -11.43 -15.77 25.32
C LEU A 35 -12.66 -15.36 24.51
N GLU A 36 -13.54 -14.59 25.12
CA GLU A 36 -14.75 -14.06 24.49
C GLU A 36 -14.67 -12.53 24.37
N CYS A 37 -14.58 -12.05 23.13
CA CYS A 37 -14.57 -10.63 22.79
C CYS A 37 -15.70 -10.33 21.79
N PRO A 38 -16.97 -10.22 22.25
CA PRO A 38 -18.13 -10.14 21.36
C PRO A 38 -18.21 -8.86 20.52
N GLU A 39 -17.54 -7.78 20.96
CA GLU A 39 -17.53 -6.48 20.28
C GLU A 39 -16.24 -6.24 19.48
N LEU A 40 -15.37 -7.26 19.32
CA LEU A 40 -14.08 -7.09 18.67
C LEU A 40 -14.26 -6.85 17.17
N GLN A 41 -13.81 -5.68 16.71
CA GLN A 41 -13.88 -5.25 15.32
C GLN A 41 -12.49 -5.13 14.69
N VAL A 42 -11.46 -4.88 15.49
CA VAL A 42 -10.10 -4.68 15.03
C VAL A 42 -9.19 -5.69 15.70
N LEU A 43 -8.57 -6.55 14.89
CA LEU A 43 -7.54 -7.48 15.34
C LEU A 43 -6.27 -7.25 14.53
N VAL A 44 -5.26 -6.65 15.17
CA VAL A 44 -3.96 -6.39 14.55
C VAL A 44 -2.90 -7.22 15.28
N VAL A 45 -2.25 -8.14 14.57
CA VAL A 45 -1.19 -8.99 15.12
C VAL A 45 0.00 -8.97 14.17
N CYS A 46 1.07 -8.29 14.59
CA CYS A 46 2.26 -8.05 13.77
C CYS A 46 3.51 -8.47 14.54
N ALA A 47 4.46 -9.11 13.87
CA ALA A 47 5.74 -9.54 14.46
C ALA A 47 5.59 -10.34 15.78
N CYS A 48 4.63 -11.27 15.81
CA CYS A 48 4.37 -12.18 16.94
C CYS A 48 4.53 -13.66 16.53
N PRO A 49 5.74 -14.11 16.15
CA PRO A 49 5.95 -15.41 15.50
C PRO A 49 5.65 -16.63 16.39
N ARG A 50 5.69 -16.46 17.72
CA ARG A 50 5.44 -17.54 18.68
C ARG A 50 3.97 -17.66 19.08
N LEU A 51 3.16 -16.64 18.81
CA LEU A 51 1.75 -16.58 19.22
C LEU A 51 0.87 -17.31 18.21
N GLN A 52 0.15 -18.34 18.66
CA GLN A 52 -0.87 -18.99 17.86
C GLN A 52 -2.19 -18.22 17.99
N LEU A 53 -2.72 -17.67 16.88
CA LEU A 53 -3.98 -16.94 16.92
C LEU A 53 -5.21 -17.84 16.86
N PHE A 54 -5.16 -18.86 16.00
CA PHE A 54 -6.29 -19.73 15.69
C PHE A 54 -5.86 -21.19 15.81
N GLN A 55 -6.83 -22.06 16.07
CA GLN A 55 -6.61 -23.50 16.21
C GLN A 55 -6.10 -24.09 14.88
N ARG A 56 -4.94 -24.75 14.89
CA ARG A 56 -4.47 -25.56 13.76
C ARG A 56 -5.27 -26.85 13.65
N ALA A 57 -5.61 -27.27 12.43
CA ALA A 57 -6.06 -28.64 12.18
C ALA A 57 -4.94 -29.63 12.60
N PRO A 58 -5.26 -30.81 13.16
CA PRO A 58 -4.24 -31.79 13.53
C PRO A 58 -3.47 -32.21 12.27
N LEU A 59 -2.16 -31.98 12.24
CA LEU A 59 -1.28 -32.54 11.23
C LEU A 59 -1.06 -34.02 11.57
N GLU A 60 -1.44 -34.92 10.67
CA GLU A 60 -1.07 -36.34 10.72
C GLU A 60 0.44 -36.49 10.44
N SER A 61 1.31 -36.13 11.39
CA SER A 61 2.72 -36.54 11.54
C SER A 61 3.57 -35.47 12.23
N GLU A 62 3.32 -35.22 13.51
CA GLU A 62 4.41 -34.78 14.39
C GLU A 62 4.68 -35.90 15.39
N ASN A 63 5.78 -36.63 15.14
CA ASN A 63 6.31 -37.62 16.06
C ASN A 63 6.49 -36.98 17.44
N GLU A 64 5.90 -37.63 18.44
CA GLU A 64 6.13 -37.40 19.86
C GLU A 64 7.63 -37.36 20.15
N GLY A 65 8.18 -36.16 20.33
CA GLY A 65 9.62 -35.97 20.45
C GLY A 65 10.02 -34.66 21.11
N ASN A 66 9.39 -34.33 22.25
CA ASN A 66 9.87 -33.50 23.37
C ASN A 66 8.71 -32.71 24.01
N ILE A 67 7.98 -33.37 24.91
CA ILE A 67 6.99 -32.73 25.77
C ILE A 67 7.76 -31.97 26.86
N THR A 68 7.94 -30.66 26.67
CA THR A 68 7.93 -29.73 27.80
C THR A 68 6.52 -29.15 27.87
N SER A 69 5.82 -29.55 28.93
CA SER A 69 4.41 -29.30 29.25
C SER A 69 4.10 -27.80 29.38
N ILE A 70 3.81 -27.12 28.28
CA ILE A 70 3.04 -25.86 28.29
C ILE A 70 2.00 -25.99 27.17
N ASN A 71 0.72 -25.99 27.55
CA ASN A 71 -0.42 -26.01 26.63
C ASN A 71 -0.36 -24.74 25.76
N ARG A 72 0.14 -24.85 24.52
CA ARG A 72 0.11 -23.76 23.54
C ARG A 72 -1.29 -23.68 22.91
N GLN A 73 -2.28 -23.23 23.68
CA GLN A 73 -3.61 -22.97 23.15
C GLN A 73 -3.63 -21.70 22.28
N PRO A 74 -4.44 -21.67 21.20
CA PRO A 74 -4.58 -20.47 20.39
C PRO A 74 -5.31 -19.36 21.17
N LEU A 75 -5.04 -18.11 20.80
CA LEU A 75 -5.70 -16.94 21.40
C LEU A 75 -7.23 -16.99 21.24
N PHE A 76 -7.72 -17.36 20.06
CA PHE A 76 -9.13 -17.50 19.76
C PHE A 76 -9.47 -18.95 19.39
N SER A 77 -10.15 -19.65 20.31
CA SER A 77 -10.71 -20.98 20.04
C SER A 77 -12.04 -20.91 19.27
N ASN A 78 -12.78 -19.79 19.39
CA ASN A 78 -14.01 -19.54 18.64
C ASN A 78 -13.74 -18.59 17.46
N LEU A 79 -13.95 -19.10 16.25
CA LEU A 79 -13.68 -18.41 14.99
C LEU A 79 -14.79 -17.45 14.58
N GLN A 80 -15.95 -17.45 15.25
CA GLN A 80 -17.01 -16.46 15.02
C GLN A 80 -16.51 -15.02 15.20
N VAL A 81 -15.45 -14.83 16.00
CA VAL A 81 -14.78 -13.53 16.15
C VAL A 81 -14.30 -12.99 14.81
N ILE A 82 -13.76 -13.83 13.91
CA ILE A 82 -13.25 -13.40 12.60
C ILE A 82 -14.39 -12.82 11.75
N SER A 83 -15.57 -13.43 11.83
CA SER A 83 -16.77 -12.98 11.10
C SER A 83 -17.26 -11.60 11.54
N LEU A 84 -16.85 -11.09 12.71
CA LEU A 84 -17.22 -9.76 13.23
C LEU A 84 -16.19 -8.67 12.88
N LEU A 85 -14.98 -9.06 12.46
CA LEU A 85 -13.88 -8.11 12.26
C LEU A 85 -14.12 -7.20 11.05
N GLU A 86 -13.85 -5.92 11.25
CA GLU A 86 -13.73 -4.93 10.18
C GLU A 86 -12.29 -4.79 9.68
N ILE A 87 -11.31 -4.97 10.57
CA ILE A 87 -9.87 -4.90 10.27
C ILE A 87 -9.20 -6.17 10.80
N LEU A 88 -8.49 -6.86 9.91
CA LEU A 88 -7.72 -8.05 10.24
C LEU A 88 -6.28 -7.92 9.73
N SER A 89 -5.32 -7.97 10.64
CA SER A 89 -3.91 -8.20 10.30
C SER A 89 -3.55 -9.66 10.49
N VAL A 90 -2.95 -10.25 9.46
CA VAL A 90 -2.56 -11.66 9.45
C VAL A 90 -1.09 -11.77 9.03
N HIS A 91 -0.32 -12.48 9.84
CA HIS A 91 0.99 -12.95 9.43
C HIS A 91 0.87 -14.17 8.51
N SER A 92 1.72 -14.26 7.47
CA SER A 92 1.63 -15.30 6.42
C SER A 92 1.56 -16.73 6.96
N ASN A 93 2.29 -17.03 8.02
CA ASN A 93 2.29 -18.34 8.71
C ASN A 93 0.91 -18.73 9.32
N HIS A 94 0.00 -17.78 9.49
CA HIS A 94 -1.35 -17.99 10.02
C HIS A 94 -2.41 -18.09 8.91
N CYS A 95 -2.05 -17.80 7.65
CA CYS A 95 -2.95 -17.91 6.50
C CYS A 95 -3.47 -19.35 6.29
N SER A 96 -2.61 -20.36 6.45
CA SER A 96 -3.00 -21.77 6.35
C SER A 96 -4.00 -22.16 7.44
N VAL A 97 -3.81 -21.63 8.65
CA VAL A 97 -4.67 -21.85 9.80
C VAL A 97 -6.05 -21.23 9.56
N LEU A 98 -6.09 -19.97 9.15
CA LEU A 98 -7.34 -19.29 8.79
C LEU A 98 -8.07 -20.01 7.66
N ARG A 99 -7.35 -20.47 6.63
CA ARG A 99 -7.92 -21.26 5.53
C ARG A 99 -8.60 -22.54 6.03
N SER A 100 -7.95 -23.27 6.94
CA SER A 100 -8.53 -24.49 7.53
C SER A 100 -9.67 -24.20 8.52
N SER A 101 -9.67 -23.02 9.12
CA SER A 101 -10.59 -22.60 10.16
C SER A 101 -11.93 -22.10 9.61
N LEU A 102 -11.89 -21.35 8.51
CA LEU A 102 -13.08 -20.73 7.92
C LEU A 102 -13.94 -21.77 7.21
N GLN A 103 -15.22 -21.86 7.60
CA GLN A 103 -16.15 -22.80 6.97
C GLN A 103 -16.35 -22.44 5.49
N PRO A 104 -16.60 -23.41 4.59
CA PRO A 104 -16.79 -23.14 3.16
C PRO A 104 -17.90 -22.11 2.86
N THR A 105 -18.94 -22.06 3.70
CA THR A 105 -20.10 -21.16 3.57
C THR A 105 -19.92 -19.82 4.30
N GLU A 106 -18.82 -19.62 5.00
CA GLU A 106 -18.59 -18.42 5.81
C GLU A 106 -18.27 -17.21 4.93
N VAL A 107 -18.90 -16.08 5.25
CA VAL A 107 -18.75 -14.81 4.52
C VAL A 107 -18.36 -13.72 5.51
N LEU A 108 -17.20 -13.11 5.28
CA LEU A 108 -16.63 -12.05 6.11
C LEU A 108 -17.23 -10.69 5.72
N ASN A 109 -18.52 -10.52 5.99
CA ASN A 109 -19.30 -9.36 5.53
C ASN A 109 -18.82 -8.02 6.11
N PHE A 110 -18.26 -8.03 7.32
CA PHE A 110 -17.81 -6.81 7.99
C PHE A 110 -16.38 -6.41 7.61
N LEU A 111 -15.60 -7.35 7.06
CA LEU A 111 -14.18 -7.14 6.79
C LEU A 111 -13.99 -6.15 5.64
N LYS A 112 -13.42 -4.99 5.98
CA LYS A 112 -13.16 -3.86 5.06
C LYS A 112 -11.67 -3.68 4.80
N HIS A 113 -10.81 -4.07 5.73
CA HIS A 113 -9.36 -3.91 5.64
C HIS A 113 -8.64 -5.20 6.03
N VAL A 114 -7.74 -5.65 5.17
CA VAL A 114 -6.79 -6.72 5.47
C VAL A 114 -5.36 -6.21 5.37
N GLN A 115 -4.56 -6.50 6.40
CA GLN A 115 -3.11 -6.30 6.38
C GLN A 115 -2.43 -7.67 6.41
N MET A 116 -1.49 -7.90 5.49
CA MET A 116 -0.73 -9.14 5.43
C MET A 116 0.75 -8.86 5.63
N PHE A 117 1.32 -9.56 6.61
CA PHE A 117 2.74 -9.50 6.96
C PHE A 117 3.43 -10.76 6.46
N PHE A 118 4.56 -10.60 5.78
CA PHE A 118 5.35 -11.69 5.27
C PHE A 118 6.72 -11.74 5.94
N ASP A 119 7.22 -12.95 6.19
CA ASP A 119 8.58 -13.20 6.65
C ASP A 119 9.54 -13.42 5.47
N ASP A 120 10.83 -13.22 5.73
CA ASP A 120 11.91 -13.35 4.76
C ASP A 120 12.14 -14.78 4.22
N ASN A 121 11.67 -15.81 4.93
CA ASN A 121 12.20 -17.18 4.81
C ASN A 121 11.28 -18.19 4.11
N GLU A 122 10.06 -17.80 3.70
CA GLU A 122 9.11 -18.73 3.10
C GLU A 122 8.62 -18.25 1.74
N LYS A 123 8.24 -19.18 0.86
CA LYS A 123 7.50 -18.89 -0.37
C LYS A 123 6.09 -18.46 0.02
N PRO A 124 5.79 -17.16 0.09
CA PRO A 124 4.52 -16.73 0.59
C PRO A 124 3.44 -16.96 -0.49
N THR A 125 2.28 -17.42 -0.05
CA THR A 125 1.09 -17.46 -0.88
C THR A 125 0.08 -16.49 -0.30
N LEU A 126 -0.52 -15.67 -1.16
CA LEU A 126 -1.58 -14.78 -0.73
C LEU A 126 -2.84 -15.61 -0.49
N PRO A 127 -3.53 -15.49 0.67
CA PRO A 127 -4.69 -16.30 1.00
C PRO A 127 -5.95 -15.80 0.28
N PHE A 128 -5.96 -15.89 -1.06
CA PHE A 128 -7.06 -15.39 -1.86
C PHE A 128 -8.40 -16.05 -1.54
N ASP A 129 -8.40 -17.28 -1.07
CA ASP A 129 -9.60 -17.97 -0.61
C ASP A 129 -10.24 -17.29 0.61
N ILE A 130 -9.45 -16.64 1.46
CA ILE A 130 -9.96 -15.78 2.55
C ILE A 130 -10.45 -14.45 1.98
N LEU A 131 -9.64 -13.81 1.13
CA LEU A 131 -9.98 -12.51 0.54
C LEU A 131 -11.25 -12.56 -0.31
N ASN A 132 -11.50 -13.65 -1.01
CA ASN A 132 -12.71 -13.87 -1.82
C ASN A 132 -13.97 -14.03 -0.95
N LYS A 133 -13.82 -14.40 0.34
CA LYS A 133 -14.92 -14.46 1.31
C LYS A 133 -15.24 -13.09 1.92
N ALA A 134 -14.50 -12.03 1.58
CA ALA A 134 -14.70 -10.67 2.08
C ALA A 134 -15.31 -9.77 0.99
N PRO A 135 -16.63 -9.80 0.75
CA PRO A 135 -17.26 -9.08 -0.36
C PRO A 135 -17.17 -7.56 -0.22
N ASN A 136 -17.00 -7.03 0.99
CA ASN A 136 -16.91 -5.60 1.28
C ASN A 136 -15.47 -5.12 1.52
N LEU A 137 -14.45 -5.90 1.13
CA LEU A 137 -13.06 -5.53 1.26
C LEU A 137 -12.76 -4.28 0.41
N ARG A 138 -12.26 -3.22 1.06
CA ARG A 138 -11.95 -1.92 0.45
C ARG A 138 -10.47 -1.62 0.44
N GLU A 139 -9.73 -2.13 1.41
CA GLU A 139 -8.32 -1.81 1.60
C GLU A 139 -7.51 -3.09 1.84
N MET A 140 -6.36 -3.16 1.19
CA MET A 140 -5.45 -4.29 1.28
C MET A 140 -4.02 -3.78 1.43
N ASN A 141 -3.32 -4.22 2.47
CA ASN A 141 -1.90 -3.94 2.69
C ASN A 141 -1.09 -5.23 2.54
N ILE A 142 0.01 -5.14 1.79
CA ILE A 142 1.05 -6.16 1.72
C ILE A 142 2.30 -5.54 2.34
N GLU A 143 2.78 -6.14 3.43
CA GLU A 143 3.89 -5.61 4.22
C GLU A 143 5.02 -6.64 4.33
N TRP A 144 6.26 -6.19 4.19
CA TRP A 144 7.49 -6.99 4.38
C TRP A 144 7.62 -8.19 3.42
N CYS A 145 7.17 -8.03 2.17
CA CYS A 145 7.19 -9.12 1.19
C CYS A 145 8.45 -9.13 0.33
N LYS A 146 9.17 -10.26 0.30
CA LYS A 146 10.34 -10.47 -0.57
C LYS A 146 10.08 -11.30 -1.82
N SER A 147 8.89 -11.90 -1.96
CA SER A 147 8.61 -12.85 -3.05
C SER A 147 7.77 -12.25 -4.16
N LEU A 148 8.23 -12.43 -5.39
CA LEU A 148 7.50 -12.03 -6.60
C LEU A 148 6.32 -12.96 -6.94
N GLU A 149 6.32 -14.19 -6.42
CA GLU A 149 5.30 -15.20 -6.77
C GLU A 149 3.87 -14.70 -6.45
N ILE A 150 3.69 -13.92 -5.38
CA ILE A 150 2.38 -13.38 -4.98
C ILE A 150 1.82 -12.38 -6.00
N PHE A 151 2.70 -11.66 -6.72
CA PHE A 151 2.31 -10.66 -7.71
C PHE A 151 2.09 -11.27 -9.10
N HIS A 152 2.57 -12.50 -9.31
CA HIS A 152 2.38 -13.26 -10.55
C HIS A 152 1.24 -14.28 -10.47
N THR A 153 0.62 -14.46 -9.30
CA THR A 153 -0.46 -15.43 -9.12
C THR A 153 -1.67 -15.10 -10.00
N PRO A 154 -2.13 -16.02 -10.85
CA PRO A 154 -3.12 -15.70 -11.87
C PRO A 154 -4.53 -15.44 -11.32
N SER A 155 -5.20 -14.48 -11.97
CA SER A 155 -6.65 -14.15 -11.96
C SER A 155 -7.50 -14.75 -10.84
N LEU A 156 -7.76 -13.94 -9.82
CA LEU A 156 -8.66 -14.26 -8.71
C LEU A 156 -9.79 -13.22 -8.61
N LYS A 157 -10.99 -13.68 -8.26
CA LYS A 157 -12.16 -12.80 -8.04
C LYS A 157 -12.06 -12.11 -6.69
N LEU A 158 -11.15 -11.15 -6.58
CA LEU A 158 -11.12 -10.25 -5.43
C LEU A 158 -12.38 -9.36 -5.40
N SER A 159 -12.67 -8.80 -4.23
CA SER A 159 -13.84 -7.93 -4.03
C SER A 159 -13.89 -6.81 -5.07
N GLU A 160 -15.09 -6.56 -5.61
CA GLU A 160 -15.32 -5.45 -6.52
C GLU A 160 -15.23 -4.08 -5.82
N GLN A 161 -15.19 -4.07 -4.49
CA GLN A 161 -15.10 -2.86 -3.68
C GLN A 161 -13.68 -2.49 -3.31
N LEU A 162 -12.65 -3.27 -3.70
CA LEU A 162 -11.27 -2.95 -3.37
C LEU A 162 -10.87 -1.62 -4.04
N LYS A 163 -10.56 -0.62 -3.22
CA LYS A 163 -10.24 0.76 -3.63
C LYS A 163 -8.81 1.17 -3.30
N THR A 164 -8.21 0.59 -2.26
CA THR A 164 -6.88 0.98 -1.81
C THR A 164 -5.97 -0.24 -1.74
N LEU A 165 -4.79 -0.12 -2.35
CA LEU A 165 -3.71 -1.08 -2.27
C LEU A 165 -2.49 -0.37 -1.70
N THR A 166 -1.95 -0.91 -0.61
CA THR A 166 -0.72 -0.44 0.00
C THR A 166 0.34 -1.53 -0.11
N LEU A 167 1.49 -1.21 -0.69
CA LEU A 167 2.68 -2.04 -0.69
C LEU A 167 3.71 -1.37 0.22
N SER A 168 4.09 -2.03 1.31
CA SER A 168 5.08 -1.50 2.27
C SER A 168 6.23 -2.48 2.45
N ASN A 169 7.48 -2.02 2.39
CA ASN A 169 8.67 -2.87 2.58
C ASN A 169 8.66 -4.09 1.63
N VAL A 170 8.26 -3.90 0.37
CA VAL A 170 8.30 -4.96 -0.64
C VAL A 170 9.64 -4.90 -1.38
N SER A 171 10.45 -5.94 -1.25
CA SER A 171 11.74 -6.06 -1.95
C SER A 171 11.63 -6.99 -3.16
N GLU A 172 12.65 -6.97 -4.01
CA GLU A 172 12.76 -7.70 -5.29
C GLU A 172 11.75 -7.30 -6.38
N LEU A 173 10.65 -6.62 -6.03
CA LEU A 173 9.61 -6.16 -6.95
C LEU A 173 10.11 -4.99 -7.79
N LYS A 174 10.52 -5.27 -9.03
CA LYS A 174 11.00 -4.26 -9.99
C LYS A 174 9.89 -3.45 -10.64
N PHE A 175 8.73 -4.07 -10.87
CA PHE A 175 7.56 -3.43 -11.46
C PHE A 175 6.26 -3.97 -10.88
N ILE A 176 5.25 -3.11 -10.73
CA ILE A 176 3.94 -3.53 -10.21
C ILE A 176 3.05 -4.03 -11.35
N TRP A 177 2.91 -3.29 -12.45
CA TRP A 177 2.09 -3.69 -13.60
C TRP A 177 2.90 -3.92 -14.86
N SER A 178 2.93 -5.19 -15.32
CA SER A 178 3.62 -5.62 -16.55
C SER A 178 2.66 -6.01 -17.68
N LYS A 179 3.16 -5.89 -18.92
CA LYS A 179 2.46 -6.12 -20.19
C LYS A 179 1.86 -7.53 -20.33
N ASP A 180 2.50 -8.54 -19.73
CA ASP A 180 2.14 -9.95 -19.86
C ASP A 180 1.53 -10.54 -18.57
N SER A 181 1.17 -9.68 -17.61
CA SER A 181 0.74 -10.14 -16.29
C SER A 181 -0.69 -10.67 -16.33
N SER A 182 -0.82 -12.00 -16.30
CA SER A 182 -2.08 -12.72 -16.02
C SER A 182 -2.46 -12.67 -14.53
N SER A 183 -1.89 -11.75 -13.76
CA SER A 183 -2.01 -11.68 -12.31
C SER A 183 -3.28 -10.98 -11.81
N TRP A 184 -3.63 -11.20 -10.55
CA TRP A 184 -4.74 -10.53 -9.87
C TRP A 184 -4.63 -9.00 -9.86
N LEU A 185 -3.42 -8.43 -9.98
CA LEU A 185 -3.20 -6.99 -10.07
C LEU A 185 -3.90 -6.37 -11.28
N LYS A 186 -4.06 -7.13 -12.37
CA LYS A 186 -4.84 -6.71 -13.54
C LYS A 186 -6.34 -6.65 -13.25
N THR A 187 -6.85 -7.51 -12.37
CA THR A 187 -8.27 -7.49 -11.98
C THR A 187 -8.58 -6.30 -11.06
N VAL A 188 -7.62 -5.94 -10.21
CA VAL A 188 -7.79 -4.86 -9.23
C VAL A 188 -7.61 -3.48 -9.86
N CYS A 189 -6.77 -3.36 -10.90
CA CYS A 189 -6.41 -2.07 -11.43
C CYS A 189 -7.55 -1.23 -12.02
N GLU A 190 -8.57 -1.87 -12.59
CA GLU A 190 -9.75 -1.19 -13.14
C GLU A 190 -10.61 -0.55 -12.04
N LYS A 191 -10.43 -1.00 -10.79
CA LYS A 191 -11.27 -0.64 -9.64
C LYS A 191 -10.52 0.20 -8.60
N LEU A 192 -9.19 0.19 -8.67
CA LEU A 192 -8.30 0.81 -7.71
C LEU A 192 -8.38 2.34 -7.79
N TYR A 193 -8.65 2.95 -6.64
CA TYR A 193 -8.75 4.40 -6.45
C TYR A 193 -7.44 4.97 -5.92
N SER A 194 -6.80 4.29 -4.97
CA SER A 194 -5.56 4.73 -4.32
C SER A 194 -4.49 3.65 -4.36
N LEU A 195 -3.28 4.05 -4.70
CA LEU A 195 -2.08 3.22 -4.62
C LEU A 195 -1.07 3.89 -3.69
N ASN A 196 -0.66 3.17 -2.66
CA ASN A 196 0.39 3.59 -1.74
C ASN A 196 1.58 2.64 -1.87
N VAL A 197 2.78 3.17 -2.10
CA VAL A 197 4.02 2.39 -2.18
C VAL A 197 5.04 3.02 -1.24
N ILE A 198 5.47 2.26 -0.24
CA ILE A 198 6.24 2.77 0.89
C ILE A 198 7.45 1.85 1.10
N CYS A 199 8.65 2.41 1.18
CA CYS A 199 9.87 1.65 1.47
C CYS A 199 10.11 0.44 0.53
N CYS A 200 9.87 0.58 -0.79
CA CYS A 200 10.13 -0.48 -1.77
C CYS A 200 11.45 -0.20 -2.52
N PRO A 201 12.60 -0.73 -2.07
CA PRO A 201 13.92 -0.30 -2.53
C PRO A 201 14.26 -0.74 -3.96
N ASP A 202 13.76 -1.91 -4.38
CA ASP A 202 14.10 -2.50 -5.69
C ASP A 202 13.14 -2.10 -6.82
N LEU A 203 12.12 -1.30 -6.50
CA LEU A 203 11.10 -0.90 -7.44
C LEU A 203 11.65 0.16 -8.39
N THR A 204 11.78 -0.19 -9.67
CA THR A 204 12.36 0.69 -10.70
C THR A 204 11.30 1.34 -11.58
N GLU A 205 10.14 0.70 -11.73
CA GLU A 205 9.03 1.21 -12.54
C GLU A 205 7.68 0.88 -11.88
N LEU A 206 6.73 1.82 -11.89
CA LEU A 206 5.36 1.50 -11.46
C LEU A 206 4.56 0.78 -12.57
N PHE A 207 4.75 1.23 -13.82
CA PHE A 207 3.94 0.82 -14.97
C PHE A 207 4.80 0.65 -16.22
N CYS A 208 4.82 -0.57 -16.79
CA CYS A 208 5.69 -0.87 -17.94
C CYS A 208 5.13 -0.44 -19.30
N SER A 209 3.82 -0.20 -19.43
CA SER A 209 3.23 0.25 -20.70
C SER A 209 1.89 0.97 -20.54
N PRO A 210 1.51 1.85 -21.48
CA PRO A 210 0.18 2.48 -21.49
C PRO A 210 -0.96 1.47 -21.60
N SER A 211 -0.73 0.38 -22.34
CA SER A 211 -1.72 -0.69 -22.51
C SER A 211 -1.99 -1.48 -21.24
N ALA A 212 -1.02 -1.53 -20.32
CA ALA A 212 -1.20 -2.16 -19.01
C ALA A 212 -2.16 -1.36 -18.13
N VAL A 213 -2.36 -0.05 -18.43
CA VAL A 213 -3.05 0.88 -17.54
C VAL A 213 -4.16 1.72 -18.17
N SER A 214 -4.52 1.44 -19.41
CA SER A 214 -5.53 2.21 -20.15
C SER A 214 -6.93 2.17 -19.52
N SER A 215 -7.22 1.15 -18.70
CA SER A 215 -8.48 0.99 -17.96
C SER A 215 -8.38 1.44 -16.49
N PHE A 216 -7.26 2.05 -16.07
CA PHE A 216 -7.09 2.44 -14.67
C PHE A 216 -8.00 3.60 -14.28
N TYR A 217 -8.63 3.47 -13.12
CA TYR A 217 -9.37 4.55 -12.47
C TYR A 217 -8.63 5.14 -11.27
N LEU A 218 -7.29 5.10 -11.32
CA LEU A 218 -6.44 5.56 -10.24
C LEU A 218 -6.58 7.08 -10.05
N LYS A 219 -6.88 7.47 -8.82
CA LYS A 219 -7.10 8.86 -8.41
C LYS A 219 -5.98 9.39 -7.53
N GLU A 220 -5.47 8.55 -6.65
CA GLU A 220 -4.48 8.95 -5.66
C GLU A 220 -3.25 8.04 -5.77
N LEU A 221 -2.08 8.67 -5.86
CA LEU A 221 -0.80 7.98 -5.83
C LEU A 221 0.04 8.55 -4.68
N TYR A 222 0.48 7.67 -3.79
CA TYR A 222 1.39 7.98 -2.70
C TYR A 222 2.65 7.12 -2.81
N ILE A 223 3.81 7.77 -2.91
CA ILE A 223 5.12 7.13 -2.98
C ILE A 223 5.98 7.67 -1.84
N GLU A 224 6.58 6.81 -1.04
CA GLU A 224 7.45 7.20 0.06
C GLU A 224 8.66 6.27 0.14
N ASN A 225 9.86 6.86 0.32
CA ASN A 225 11.09 6.12 0.57
C ASN A 225 11.39 5.00 -0.46
N CYS A 226 11.11 5.24 -1.75
CA CYS A 226 11.33 4.27 -2.83
C CYS A 226 12.56 4.66 -3.65
N HIS A 227 13.74 4.17 -3.25
CA HIS A 227 15.02 4.59 -3.83
C HIS A 227 15.40 3.89 -5.15
N GLY A 228 14.64 2.90 -5.61
CA GLY A 228 14.85 2.29 -6.93
C GLY A 228 14.25 3.11 -8.08
N LEU A 229 13.26 3.98 -7.80
CA LEU A 229 12.52 4.74 -8.79
C LEU A 229 13.34 5.96 -9.25
N GLU A 230 13.67 6.03 -10.54
CA GLU A 230 14.22 7.24 -11.16
C GLU A 230 13.12 8.19 -11.69
N TYR A 231 11.95 7.63 -12.00
CA TYR A 231 10.76 8.34 -12.40
C TYR A 231 9.48 7.58 -11.99
N LEU A 232 8.32 8.25 -11.92
CA LEU A 232 7.06 7.57 -11.62
C LEU A 232 6.38 7.00 -12.87
N PHE A 233 6.34 7.82 -13.94
CA PHE A 233 5.66 7.44 -15.17
C PHE A 233 6.49 7.82 -16.39
N PRO A 234 6.59 6.94 -17.40
CA PRO A 234 6.93 7.37 -18.74
C PRO A 234 5.79 8.24 -19.32
N SER A 235 6.13 9.15 -20.23
CA SER A 235 5.19 10.10 -20.82
C SER A 235 3.98 9.43 -21.49
N SER A 236 4.18 8.26 -22.09
CA SER A 236 3.16 7.44 -22.72
C SER A 236 2.11 6.93 -21.71
N VAL A 237 2.53 6.58 -20.50
CA VAL A 237 1.65 6.17 -19.39
C VAL A 237 0.93 7.37 -18.79
N ALA A 238 1.63 8.49 -18.59
CA ALA A 238 1.03 9.70 -18.05
C ALA A 238 -0.19 10.17 -18.87
N LYS A 239 -0.15 10.00 -20.21
CA LYS A 239 -1.25 10.35 -21.13
C LYS A 239 -2.54 9.55 -20.91
N VAL A 240 -2.47 8.35 -20.35
CA VAL A 240 -3.65 7.49 -20.12
C VAL A 240 -4.17 7.56 -18.67
N LEU A 241 -3.40 8.11 -17.73
CA LEU A 241 -3.79 8.29 -16.32
C LEU A 241 -4.63 9.56 -16.09
N MET A 242 -5.66 9.76 -16.90
CA MET A 242 -6.47 10.99 -16.91
C MET A 242 -7.34 11.21 -15.66
N HIS A 243 -7.48 10.19 -14.81
CA HIS A 243 -8.29 10.22 -13.60
C HIS A 243 -7.51 10.59 -12.33
N LEU A 244 -6.18 10.72 -12.42
CA LEU A 244 -5.36 11.12 -11.28
C LEU A 244 -5.78 12.50 -10.77
N GLU A 245 -6.04 12.57 -9.48
CA GLU A 245 -6.50 13.73 -8.72
C GLU A 245 -5.41 14.23 -7.76
N LYS A 246 -4.62 13.31 -7.20
CA LYS A 246 -3.51 13.62 -6.26
C LYS A 246 -2.26 12.79 -6.54
N ILE A 247 -1.11 13.45 -6.48
CA ILE A 247 0.20 12.80 -6.47
C ILE A 247 0.97 13.28 -5.24
N THR A 248 1.43 12.35 -4.42
CA THR A 248 2.30 12.61 -3.27
C THR A 248 3.55 11.76 -3.39
N VAL A 249 4.71 12.39 -3.33
CA VAL A 249 6.02 11.72 -3.38
C VAL A 249 6.88 12.27 -2.28
N LYS A 250 7.37 11.39 -1.41
CA LYS A 250 8.16 11.74 -0.23
C LYS A 250 9.44 10.93 -0.15
N GLU A 251 10.50 11.55 0.35
CA GLU A 251 11.73 10.89 0.82
C GLU A 251 12.39 9.95 -0.21
N SER A 252 12.09 10.10 -1.50
CA SER A 252 12.53 9.19 -2.56
C SER A 252 13.67 9.81 -3.35
N GLN A 253 14.88 9.61 -2.84
CA GLN A 253 16.08 10.35 -3.24
C GLN A 253 16.58 10.11 -4.68
N SER A 254 16.16 9.03 -5.33
CA SER A 254 16.60 8.67 -6.69
C SER A 254 15.73 9.25 -7.80
N ILE A 255 14.54 9.74 -7.47
CA ILE A 255 13.60 10.28 -8.46
C ILE A 255 14.19 11.56 -9.04
N LYS A 256 14.49 11.53 -10.34
CA LYS A 256 14.96 12.69 -11.12
C LYS A 256 13.79 13.43 -11.73
N ASN A 257 12.77 12.70 -12.20
CA ASN A 257 11.61 13.27 -12.88
C ASN A 257 10.32 12.60 -12.42
N ILE A 258 9.23 13.33 -12.22
CA ILE A 258 7.93 12.66 -11.97
C ILE A 258 7.44 11.97 -13.25
N ILE A 259 7.55 12.67 -14.38
CA ILE A 259 7.17 12.20 -15.71
C ILE A 259 8.39 12.28 -16.63
N GLU A 260 8.80 11.13 -17.15
CA GLU A 260 9.95 11.02 -18.05
C GLU A 260 9.51 11.05 -19.52
N MET A 261 10.13 11.92 -20.32
CA MET A 261 9.89 11.99 -21.77
C MET A 261 10.57 10.83 -22.50
N GLU A 262 9.80 10.05 -23.24
CA GLU A 262 10.34 8.98 -24.09
C GLU A 262 10.80 9.56 -25.44
N GLN A 263 12.00 9.15 -25.90
CA GLN A 263 12.65 9.70 -27.10
C GLN A 263 11.95 9.31 -28.43
N ASP A 264 11.04 8.34 -28.43
CA ASP A 264 10.55 7.66 -29.65
C ASP A 264 9.09 7.99 -30.03
N VAL A 265 8.45 8.96 -29.37
CA VAL A 265 7.03 9.25 -29.59
C VAL A 265 6.87 10.32 -30.68
N THR A 266 6.69 9.86 -31.92
CA THR A 266 6.35 10.67 -33.12
C THR A 266 4.99 11.40 -33.05
N THR A 267 4.26 11.27 -31.94
CA THR A 267 2.98 11.94 -31.69
C THR A 267 3.14 12.96 -30.56
N SER A 268 3.32 14.22 -30.98
CA SER A 268 3.43 15.45 -30.18
C SER A 268 2.13 15.85 -29.45
N LEU A 269 1.38 14.87 -28.95
CA LEU A 269 0.30 15.12 -28.01
C LEU A 269 0.93 15.26 -26.63
N GLY A 270 1.05 16.49 -26.14
CA GLY A 270 1.57 16.80 -24.82
C GLY A 270 0.84 16.04 -23.69
N VAL A 271 1.42 16.04 -22.50
CA VAL A 271 0.84 15.35 -21.34
C VAL A 271 -0.28 16.20 -20.73
N LYS A 272 -1.42 15.58 -20.44
CA LYS A 272 -2.58 16.25 -19.84
C LYS A 272 -3.11 15.46 -18.66
N PHE A 273 -3.18 16.11 -17.49
CA PHE A 273 -3.93 15.60 -16.35
C PHE A 273 -5.18 16.46 -16.12
N GLU A 274 -6.33 15.95 -16.55
CA GLU A 274 -7.59 16.70 -16.48
C GLU A 274 -8.00 17.00 -15.02
N ARG A 275 -7.80 16.05 -14.11
CA ARG A 275 -8.35 16.09 -12.75
C ARG A 275 -7.33 16.33 -11.65
N LEU A 276 -6.04 16.36 -11.99
CA LEU A 276 -4.97 16.51 -11.01
C LEU A 276 -5.06 17.88 -10.37
N TYR A 277 -5.49 17.92 -9.12
CA TYR A 277 -5.69 19.17 -8.38
C TYR A 277 -4.65 19.41 -7.30
N SER A 278 -3.97 18.35 -6.85
CA SER A 278 -3.00 18.39 -5.76
C SER A 278 -1.71 17.64 -6.10
N ILE A 279 -0.58 18.32 -5.94
CA ILE A 279 0.76 17.73 -6.06
C ILE A 279 1.52 18.02 -4.77
N THR A 280 2.13 17.01 -4.17
CA THR A 280 3.04 17.15 -3.02
C THR A 280 4.34 16.42 -3.30
N LEU A 281 5.44 17.16 -3.30
CA LEU A 281 6.79 16.69 -3.53
C LEU A 281 7.65 17.11 -2.35
N ASP A 282 8.13 16.15 -1.57
CA ASP A 282 8.79 16.43 -0.30
C ASP A 282 10.08 15.61 -0.19
N SER A 283 11.18 16.28 0.14
CA SER A 283 12.45 15.64 0.47
C SER A 283 12.99 14.77 -0.69
N LEU A 284 13.02 15.33 -1.90
CA LEU A 284 13.47 14.67 -3.14
C LEU A 284 14.78 15.29 -3.65
N SER A 285 15.92 14.82 -3.13
CA SER A 285 17.24 15.45 -3.41
C SER A 285 17.71 15.37 -4.86
N SER A 286 17.21 14.42 -5.65
CA SER A 286 17.57 14.29 -7.07
C SER A 286 16.55 14.87 -8.04
N LEU A 287 15.40 15.35 -7.57
CA LEU A 287 14.32 15.81 -8.44
C LEU A 287 14.75 17.06 -9.21
N GLU A 288 14.78 16.97 -10.54
CA GLU A 288 15.08 18.07 -11.45
C GLU A 288 13.82 18.69 -12.05
N TYR A 289 12.86 17.85 -12.46
CA TYR A 289 11.63 18.30 -13.14
C TYR A 289 10.40 17.49 -12.68
N PHE A 290 9.21 18.12 -12.70
CA PHE A 290 7.98 17.35 -12.69
C PHE A 290 7.78 16.65 -14.04
N TYR A 291 8.03 17.35 -15.15
CA TYR A 291 8.00 16.77 -16.51
C TYR A 291 9.25 17.17 -17.29
N SER A 292 10.04 16.17 -17.71
CA SER A 292 11.32 16.36 -18.42
C SER A 292 11.18 16.66 -19.91
N GLY A 293 9.97 16.59 -20.48
CA GLY A 293 9.72 16.91 -21.88
C GLY A 293 9.53 18.40 -22.16
N ASN A 294 9.68 18.76 -23.44
CA ASN A 294 9.56 20.15 -23.91
C ASN A 294 8.14 20.51 -24.38
N ASP A 295 7.24 19.52 -24.46
CA ASP A 295 5.84 19.75 -24.82
C ASP A 295 5.10 20.49 -23.71
N THR A 296 3.96 21.09 -24.05
CA THR A 296 3.14 21.78 -23.05
C THR A 296 2.48 20.77 -22.11
N LEU A 297 2.74 20.90 -20.81
CA LEU A 297 2.09 20.15 -19.75
C LEU A 297 0.76 20.83 -19.37
N GLN A 298 -0.35 20.11 -19.54
CA GLN A 298 -1.69 20.63 -19.29
C GLN A 298 -2.24 20.15 -17.95
N LEU A 299 -2.47 21.08 -17.02
CA LEU A 299 -2.92 20.84 -15.65
C LEU A 299 -4.12 21.77 -15.30
N PRO A 300 -5.24 21.69 -16.04
CA PRO A 300 -6.34 22.64 -15.93
C PRO A 300 -7.00 22.70 -14.54
N SER A 301 -6.97 21.61 -13.78
CA SER A 301 -7.58 21.52 -12.44
C SER A 301 -6.59 21.72 -11.29
N LEU A 302 -5.32 21.97 -11.57
CA LEU A 302 -4.29 22.09 -10.53
C LEU A 302 -4.56 23.31 -9.68
N THR A 303 -4.69 23.12 -8.36
CA THR A 303 -4.95 24.20 -7.40
C THR A 303 -3.89 24.27 -6.32
N LEU A 304 -3.34 23.13 -5.91
CA LEU A 304 -2.41 22.99 -4.81
C LEU A 304 -1.11 22.31 -5.27
N VAL A 305 0.01 22.98 -5.06
CA VAL A 305 1.35 22.40 -5.27
C VAL A 305 2.15 22.65 -3.99
N ASN A 306 2.62 21.59 -3.35
CA ASN A 306 3.54 21.68 -2.22
C ASN A 306 4.89 21.10 -2.64
N ILE A 307 5.95 21.90 -2.58
CA ILE A 307 7.31 21.47 -2.91
C ILE A 307 8.21 21.85 -1.75
N GLN A 308 8.78 20.85 -1.09
CA GLN A 308 9.62 21.02 0.09
C GLN A 308 10.89 20.20 -0.06
N GLN A 309 12.04 20.79 0.29
CA GLN A 309 13.33 20.07 0.31
C GLN A 309 13.65 19.35 -1.02
N CYS A 310 13.50 20.07 -2.15
CA CYS A 310 13.78 19.58 -3.50
C CYS A 310 14.89 20.42 -4.16
N PRO A 311 16.16 20.30 -3.69
CA PRO A 311 17.23 21.25 -3.95
C PRO A 311 17.78 21.26 -5.38
N LYS A 312 17.28 20.42 -6.29
CA LYS A 312 17.66 20.41 -7.72
C LYS A 312 16.54 20.87 -8.65
N MET A 313 15.33 21.08 -8.12
CA MET A 313 14.15 21.41 -8.93
C MET A 313 14.09 22.91 -9.22
N ALA A 314 14.89 23.36 -10.19
CA ALA A 314 14.97 24.77 -10.56
C ALA A 314 13.76 25.28 -11.37
N VAL A 315 13.08 24.38 -12.09
CA VAL A 315 11.85 24.65 -12.86
C VAL A 315 10.90 23.45 -12.74
N PHE A 316 9.59 23.68 -12.92
CA PHE A 316 8.59 22.62 -12.84
C PHE A 316 8.58 21.72 -14.09
N SER A 317 8.63 22.32 -15.28
CA SER A 317 8.74 21.59 -16.55
C SER A 317 9.64 22.33 -17.53
N ARG A 318 10.30 21.60 -18.43
CA ARG A 318 11.11 22.19 -19.52
C ARG A 318 10.25 22.88 -20.57
N GLY A 319 9.06 22.34 -20.84
CA GLY A 319 8.07 22.91 -21.75
C GLY A 319 7.19 23.98 -21.12
N GLY A 320 6.18 24.42 -21.88
CA GLY A 320 5.12 25.30 -21.37
C GLY A 320 4.22 24.59 -20.36
N ILE A 321 3.55 25.35 -19.49
CA ILE A 321 2.61 24.82 -18.50
C ILE A 321 1.27 25.55 -18.65
N ASP A 322 0.18 24.81 -18.87
CA ASP A 322 -1.18 25.34 -18.79
C ASP A 322 -1.82 24.93 -17.45
N ALA A 323 -1.69 25.80 -16.44
CA ALA A 323 -2.21 25.59 -15.08
C ALA A 323 -3.06 26.79 -14.62
N LYS A 324 -4.13 27.10 -15.36
CA LYS A 324 -4.98 28.29 -15.14
C LYS A 324 -5.67 28.36 -13.77
N SER A 325 -5.90 27.23 -13.12
CA SER A 325 -6.59 27.15 -11.82
C SER A 325 -5.64 27.22 -10.62
N LEU A 326 -4.33 27.35 -10.86
CA LEU A 326 -3.31 27.31 -9.82
C LEU A 326 -3.47 28.50 -8.87
N ARG A 327 -3.60 28.21 -7.57
CA ARG A 327 -3.71 29.24 -6.53
C ARG A 327 -2.35 29.72 -6.05
N GLY A 328 -1.34 28.85 -6.12
CA GLY A 328 0.02 29.11 -5.70
C GLY A 328 0.70 27.83 -5.23
N ILE A 329 1.94 27.98 -4.74
CA ILE A 329 2.73 26.88 -4.20
C ILE A 329 3.00 27.08 -2.70
N HIS A 330 3.00 25.99 -1.94
CA HIS A 330 3.52 25.95 -0.58
C HIS A 330 4.99 25.50 -0.60
N ASN A 331 5.82 26.18 0.20
CA ASN A 331 7.28 25.99 0.25
C ASN A 331 7.83 25.95 1.70
N SER A 332 6.98 25.94 2.73
CA SER A 332 7.41 26.04 4.14
C SER A 332 6.79 24.93 5.00
N VAL A 333 7.54 24.47 6.00
CA VAL A 333 7.15 23.45 6.99
C VAL A 333 6.16 24.00 8.02
N GLU A 334 6.12 25.32 8.22
CA GLU A 334 5.24 25.96 9.19
C GLU A 334 3.87 26.25 8.57
N LYS A 335 2.80 25.76 9.22
CA LYS A 335 1.38 25.83 8.76
C LYS A 335 0.81 27.26 8.66
N SER A 336 1.60 28.28 8.97
CA SER A 336 1.32 29.67 8.68
C SER A 336 2.34 30.14 7.65
N ASP A 337 1.98 30.17 6.36
CA ASP A 337 2.30 31.30 5.49
C ASP A 337 1.85 31.12 4.03
N GLU A 338 1.80 32.29 3.39
CA GLU A 338 1.20 32.68 2.12
C GLU A 338 1.57 31.79 0.93
N LEU A 339 0.58 31.59 0.05
CA LEU A 339 0.79 30.94 -1.24
C LEU A 339 1.76 31.77 -2.09
N ILE A 340 2.86 31.15 -2.53
CA ILE A 340 3.79 31.79 -3.46
C ILE A 340 3.21 31.61 -4.88
N PHE A 341 2.84 32.71 -5.54
CA PHE A 341 2.44 32.67 -6.94
C PHE A 341 3.04 33.85 -7.69
N HIS A 342 3.94 33.55 -8.63
CA HIS A 342 4.63 34.54 -9.44
C HIS A 342 4.41 34.28 -10.91
N ASN A 343 3.38 34.90 -11.50
CA ASN A 343 3.06 34.87 -12.93
C ASN A 343 2.69 33.48 -13.49
N ASP A 344 3.61 32.53 -13.45
CA ASP A 344 3.43 31.13 -13.83
C ASP A 344 4.09 30.16 -12.83
N LEU A 345 3.80 28.87 -12.99
CA LEU A 345 4.28 27.83 -12.08
C LEU A 345 5.81 27.66 -12.13
N ASN A 346 6.46 27.81 -13.30
CA ASN A 346 7.90 27.68 -13.42
C ASN A 346 8.64 28.79 -12.66
N VAL A 347 8.18 30.03 -12.77
CA VAL A 347 8.73 31.17 -12.03
C VAL A 347 8.49 31.01 -10.53
N SER A 348 7.31 30.54 -10.13
CA SER A 348 6.99 30.27 -8.72
C SER A 348 7.95 29.22 -8.13
N VAL A 349 8.16 28.10 -8.83
CA VAL A 349 9.13 27.06 -8.42
C VAL A 349 10.55 27.60 -8.36
N LYS A 350 10.97 28.40 -9.34
CA LYS A 350 12.30 29.02 -9.34
C LYS A 350 12.52 29.93 -8.12
N MET A 351 11.51 30.71 -7.72
CA MET A 351 11.61 31.54 -6.52
C MET A 351 11.68 30.69 -5.25
N ALA A 352 10.85 29.65 -5.15
CA ALA A 352 10.91 28.70 -4.05
C ALA A 352 12.27 28.01 -3.94
N PHE A 353 12.85 27.61 -5.06
CA PHE A 353 14.19 27.03 -5.16
C PHE A 353 15.26 28.00 -4.63
N LEU A 354 15.23 29.27 -5.08
CA LEU A 354 16.20 30.27 -4.61
C LEU A 354 16.10 30.48 -3.10
N LEU A 355 14.89 30.49 -2.53
CA LEU A 355 14.71 30.60 -1.07
C LEU A 355 15.31 29.40 -0.32
N GLN A 356 15.20 28.18 -0.86
CA GLN A 356 15.79 26.98 -0.25
C GLN A 356 17.33 26.95 -0.33
N VAL A 357 17.94 27.54 -1.36
CA VAL A 357 19.41 27.55 -1.55
C VAL A 357 20.10 28.62 -0.68
N TYR A 358 19.40 29.72 -0.39
CA TYR A 358 19.95 30.87 0.35
C TYR A 358 19.45 31.01 1.79
N SER A 359 18.66 30.05 2.30
CA SER A 359 18.32 29.91 3.73
C SER A 359 19.27 28.93 4.41
#